data_AF-A0AAU2U7W9-F1
#
_entry.id   AF-A0AAU2U7W9-F1
#
_cell.length_a   1.000
_cell.length_b   1.000
_cell.length_c   1.000
_cell.angle_alpha   90.00
_cell.angle_beta   90.00
_cell.angle_gamma   90.00
#
_symmetry.space_group_name_H-M   'P 1'
#
loop_
_entity.id
_entity.type
_entity.pdbx_description
1 polymer ?
#
loop_
_entity_poly.entity_id
_entity_poly.type
_entity_poly.pdbx_seq_one_letter_code
_entity_poly.pdbx_strand_id
1 'polypeptide(L)'
;MNDPAAMRLRHALEHAGIPVRPGTDQAVVHAFERIVTGNPEHTSGALTVSTLCTEAGISRATYYRSPLAKIITGLLRTPDAPRPQTDTLTADIARLKKADRTLRSQHAAEQREARATIAAYANHIQTLSLRNAGLEAENATLREALRQGGTVASLPVTR
;
A
#
# COMPACT_ATOMS: atom_id res chain seq x y z
N MET A 1 1.59 -22.12 21.34
CA MET A 1 1.06 -21.08 22.25
C MET A 1 -0.45 -21.23 22.22
N ASN A 2 -1.09 -21.62 23.33
CA ASN A 2 -2.54 -21.90 23.34
C ASN A 2 -3.32 -20.59 23.18
N ASP A 3 -4.15 -20.49 22.15
CA ASP A 3 -4.94 -19.29 21.90
C ASP A 3 -6.04 -19.15 22.98
N PRO A 4 -6.17 -17.98 23.65
CA PRO A 4 -7.15 -17.76 24.70
C PRO A 4 -8.60 -18.00 24.24
N ALA A 5 -8.92 -17.83 22.95
CA ALA A 5 -10.26 -18.09 22.44
C ALA A 5 -10.56 -19.59 22.25
N ALA A 6 -9.56 -20.41 21.87
CA ALA A 6 -9.72 -21.86 21.84
C ALA A 6 -9.97 -22.41 23.26
N MET A 7 -9.27 -21.87 24.26
CA MET A 7 -9.46 -22.21 25.66
C MET A 7 -10.84 -21.80 26.18
N ARG A 8 -11.33 -20.61 25.78
CA ARG A 8 -12.69 -20.13 26.12
C ARG A 8 -13.78 -21.02 25.56
N LEU A 9 -13.65 -21.53 24.33
CA LEU A 9 -14.63 -22.47 23.78
C LEU A 9 -14.67 -23.74 24.64
N ARG A 10 -13.53 -24.38 24.90
CA ARG A 10 -13.46 -25.60 25.71
C ARG A 10 -14.05 -25.39 27.11
N HIS A 11 -13.69 -24.30 27.77
CA HIS A 11 -14.23 -23.93 29.08
C HIS A 11 -15.74 -23.68 29.05
N ALA A 12 -16.26 -23.00 28.03
CA ALA A 12 -17.69 -22.75 27.87
C ALA A 12 -18.49 -24.04 27.62
N LEU A 13 -17.91 -25.00 26.88
CA LEU A 13 -18.51 -26.31 26.64
C LEU A 13 -18.55 -27.15 27.92
N GLU A 14 -17.46 -27.15 28.69
CA GLU A 14 -17.38 -27.80 30.01
C GLU A 14 -18.39 -27.21 31.00
N HIS A 15 -18.48 -25.88 31.09
CA HIS A 15 -19.40 -25.19 32.01
C HIS A 15 -20.87 -25.41 31.66
N ALA A 16 -21.18 -25.54 30.37
CA ALA A 16 -22.55 -25.79 29.91
C ALA A 16 -22.95 -27.27 30.03
N GLY A 17 -22.03 -28.17 30.43
CA GLY A 17 -22.28 -29.60 30.53
C GLY A 17 -22.68 -30.24 29.20
N ILE A 18 -22.32 -29.63 28.06
CA ILE A 18 -22.69 -30.15 26.73
C ILE A 18 -21.58 -31.10 26.27
N PRO A 19 -21.85 -32.42 26.16
CA PRO A 19 -20.87 -33.34 25.63
C PRO A 19 -20.63 -33.06 24.15
N VAL A 20 -19.36 -32.86 23.76
CA VAL A 20 -18.96 -32.78 22.35
C VAL A 20 -19.11 -34.17 21.75
N ARG A 21 -20.11 -34.34 20.89
CA ARG A 21 -20.37 -35.64 20.26
C ARG A 21 -19.32 -35.92 19.17
N PRO A 22 -18.93 -37.20 18.97
CA PRO A 22 -18.10 -37.55 17.83
C PRO A 22 -18.84 -37.26 16.52
N GLY A 23 -18.08 -36.91 15.47
CA GLY A 23 -18.62 -36.51 14.17
C GLY A 23 -18.79 -34.99 14.06
N THR A 24 -20.02 -34.53 13.84
CA THR A 24 -20.34 -33.13 13.52
C THR A 24 -19.84 -32.14 14.59
N ASP A 25 -20.07 -32.44 15.87
CA ASP A 25 -19.73 -31.55 16.98
C ASP A 25 -18.21 -31.38 17.11
N GLN A 26 -17.47 -32.48 16.99
CA GLN A 26 -16.00 -32.47 16.96
C GLN A 26 -15.43 -31.72 15.74
N ALA A 27 -16.02 -31.89 14.55
CA ALA A 27 -15.62 -31.17 13.35
C ALA A 27 -15.77 -29.65 13.49
N VAL A 28 -16.85 -29.20 14.13
CA VAL A 28 -17.09 -27.78 14.42
C VAL A 28 -16.09 -27.22 15.41
N VAL A 29 -15.76 -27.96 16.49
CA VAL A 29 -14.76 -27.52 17.47
C VAL A 29 -13.38 -27.42 16.82
N HIS A 30 -12.95 -28.42 16.04
CA HIS A 30 -11.67 -28.38 15.32
C HIS A 30 -11.61 -27.21 14.32
N ALA A 31 -12.67 -26.99 13.55
CA ALA A 31 -12.74 -25.87 12.62
C ALA A 31 -12.64 -24.52 13.34
N PHE A 32 -13.31 -24.37 14.50
CA PHE A 32 -13.20 -23.18 15.33
C PHE A 32 -11.77 -22.95 15.81
N GLU A 33 -11.11 -23.99 16.33
CA GLU A 33 -9.72 -23.91 16.79
C GLU A 33 -8.76 -23.55 15.66
N ARG A 34 -8.92 -24.14 14.46
CA ARG A 34 -8.10 -23.80 13.28
C ARG A 34 -8.26 -22.33 12.88
N ILE A 35 -9.49 -21.83 12.80
CA ILE A 35 -9.76 -20.43 12.43
C ILE A 35 -9.15 -19.48 13.48
N VAL A 36 -9.36 -19.76 14.76
CA VAL A 36 -8.88 -18.91 15.85
C VAL A 36 -7.35 -18.90 15.94
N THR A 37 -6.71 -20.04 15.73
CA THR A 37 -5.23 -20.15 15.72
C THR A 37 -4.59 -19.63 14.43
N GLY A 38 -5.38 -19.12 13.48
CA GLY A 38 -4.88 -18.53 12.23
C GLY A 38 -4.51 -19.53 11.14
N ASN A 39 -4.95 -20.80 11.26
CA ASN A 39 -4.69 -21.86 10.28
C ASN A 39 -5.98 -22.38 9.61
N PRO A 40 -6.82 -21.52 8.98
CA PRO A 40 -7.98 -21.99 8.21
C PRO A 40 -7.51 -22.75 6.96
N GLU A 41 -8.19 -23.85 6.60
CA GLU A 41 -7.83 -24.67 5.45
C GLU A 41 -8.67 -24.35 4.21
N HIS A 42 -9.95 -24.00 4.41
CA HIS A 42 -10.93 -23.87 3.33
C HIS A 42 -11.43 -22.44 3.13
N THR A 43 -11.02 -21.52 4.00
CA THR A 43 -11.60 -20.18 4.09
C THR A 43 -10.58 -19.10 4.40
N SER A 44 -10.98 -17.83 4.28
CA SER A 44 -10.13 -16.66 4.56
C SER A 44 -9.87 -16.40 6.04
N GLY A 45 -10.27 -17.30 6.95
CA GLY A 45 -10.03 -17.17 8.39
C GLY A 45 -10.94 -16.19 9.12
N ALA A 46 -11.93 -15.58 8.46
CA ALA A 46 -12.93 -14.75 9.12
C ALA A 46 -13.83 -15.60 10.01
N LEU A 47 -13.86 -15.36 11.33
CA LEU A 47 -14.59 -16.18 12.28
C LEU A 47 -16.10 -15.84 12.25
N THR A 48 -16.81 -16.41 11.28
CA THR A 48 -18.26 -16.31 11.13
C THR A 48 -18.90 -17.70 11.13
N VAL A 49 -20.21 -17.79 11.38
CA VAL A 49 -20.93 -19.08 11.30
C VAL A 49 -20.82 -19.70 9.91
N SER A 50 -20.84 -18.89 8.85
CA SER A 50 -20.72 -19.39 7.48
C SER A 50 -19.34 -19.99 7.22
N THR A 51 -18.29 -19.27 7.65
CA THR A 51 -16.91 -19.74 7.55
C THR A 51 -16.73 -21.02 8.33
N LEU A 52 -17.21 -21.05 9.58
CA LEU A 52 -17.12 -22.20 10.46
C LEU A 52 -17.80 -23.45 9.88
N CYS A 53 -18.99 -23.30 9.28
CA CYS A 53 -19.69 -24.41 8.62
C CYS A 53 -18.89 -24.93 7.41
N THR A 54 -18.33 -24.02 6.61
CA THR A 54 -17.51 -24.37 5.44
C THR A 54 -16.25 -25.11 5.87
N GLU A 55 -15.58 -24.60 6.90
CA GLU A 55 -14.35 -25.14 7.47
C GLU A 55 -14.57 -26.49 8.17
N ALA A 56 -15.76 -26.71 8.74
CA ALA A 56 -16.18 -27.98 9.34
C ALA A 56 -16.79 -28.97 8.33
N GLY A 57 -16.99 -28.57 7.07
CA GLY A 57 -17.59 -29.42 6.04
C GLY A 57 -19.08 -29.74 6.26
N ILE A 58 -19.82 -28.88 6.96
CA ILE A 58 -21.23 -29.11 7.32
C ILE A 58 -22.16 -28.02 6.78
N SER A 59 -23.43 -28.36 6.61
CA SER A 59 -24.45 -27.37 6.28
C SER A 59 -24.82 -26.50 7.50
N ARG A 60 -25.28 -25.27 7.25
CA ARG A 60 -25.82 -24.41 8.33
C ARG A 60 -27.01 -25.05 9.06
N ALA A 61 -27.85 -25.81 8.34
CA ALA A 61 -28.96 -26.53 8.94
C ALA A 61 -28.48 -27.61 9.92
N THR A 62 -27.40 -28.32 9.57
CA THR A 62 -26.74 -29.28 10.46
C THR A 62 -26.15 -28.59 11.68
N TYR A 63 -25.48 -27.45 11.49
CA TYR A 63 -24.93 -26.64 12.58
C TYR A 63 -26.00 -26.21 13.59
N TYR A 64 -27.08 -25.56 13.14
CA TYR A 64 -28.12 -25.04 14.05
C TYR A 64 -28.93 -26.11 14.79
N ARG A 65 -28.88 -27.37 14.34
CA ARG A 65 -29.47 -28.51 15.05
C ARG A 65 -28.61 -28.99 16.23
N SER A 66 -27.32 -28.62 16.27
CA SER A 66 -26.43 -29.00 17.37
C SER A 66 -26.67 -28.11 18.60
N PRO A 67 -26.68 -28.69 19.82
CA PRO A 67 -26.65 -27.92 21.06
C PRO A 67 -25.45 -26.97 21.16
N LEU A 68 -24.34 -27.27 20.49
CA LEU A 68 -23.14 -26.42 20.46
C LEU A 68 -23.38 -25.07 19.77
N ALA A 69 -24.33 -24.99 18.85
CA ALA A 69 -24.58 -23.78 18.07
C ALA A 69 -24.92 -22.58 18.97
N LYS A 70 -25.67 -22.79 20.06
CA LYS A 70 -26.04 -21.70 20.99
C LYS A 70 -24.81 -21.13 21.72
N ILE A 71 -23.88 -21.99 22.12
CA ILE A 71 -22.66 -21.59 22.82
C ILE A 71 -21.73 -20.85 21.85
N ILE A 72 -21.48 -21.44 20.68
CA ILE A 72 -20.58 -20.86 19.70
C ILE A 72 -21.14 -19.54 19.16
N THR A 73 -22.44 -19.47 18.82
CA THR A 73 -23.04 -18.20 18.39
C THR A 73 -23.03 -17.14 19.50
N GLY A 74 -23.17 -17.54 20.76
CA GLY A 74 -22.97 -16.66 21.91
C GLY A 74 -21.54 -16.12 21.98
N LEU A 75 -20.54 -17.01 21.89
CA LEU A 75 -19.13 -16.65 21.88
C LEU A 75 -18.79 -15.68 20.73
N LEU A 76 -19.29 -15.95 19.52
CA LEU A 76 -19.10 -15.09 18.34
C LEU A 76 -19.75 -13.71 18.46
N ARG A 77 -20.79 -13.56 19.29
CA ARG A 77 -21.47 -12.29 19.53
C ARG A 77 -20.80 -11.44 20.62
N THR A 78 -19.96 -12.05 21.46
CA THR A 78 -19.21 -11.32 22.49
C THR A 78 -18.27 -10.32 21.81
N PRO A 79 -18.27 -9.02 22.18
CA PRO A 79 -17.40 -8.02 21.56
C PRO A 79 -15.90 -8.32 21.72
N ASP A 80 -15.56 -9.16 22.70
CA ASP A 80 -14.21 -9.62 23.03
C ASP A 80 -13.82 -10.94 22.33
N ALA A 81 -14.69 -11.48 21.46
CA ALA A 81 -14.29 -12.55 20.57
C ALA A 81 -13.17 -12.00 19.68
N PRO A 82 -11.97 -12.61 19.66
CA PRO A 82 -10.88 -12.11 18.84
C PRO A 82 -11.35 -12.10 17.39
N ARG A 83 -11.64 -10.90 16.88
CA ARG A 83 -11.82 -10.70 15.46
C ARG A 83 -10.50 -11.12 14.85
N PRO A 84 -10.50 -12.10 13.93
CA PRO A 84 -9.27 -12.61 13.38
C PRO A 84 -8.49 -11.44 12.79
N GLN A 85 -7.18 -11.40 13.08
CA GLN A 85 -6.25 -10.38 12.61
C GLN A 85 -6.39 -10.07 11.11
N THR A 86 -6.94 -10.99 10.33
CA THR A 86 -7.26 -10.86 8.92
C THR A 86 -8.16 -9.67 8.57
N ASP A 87 -9.13 -9.29 9.41
CA ASP A 87 -10.02 -8.16 9.09
C ASP A 87 -9.28 -6.83 9.20
N THR A 88 -8.48 -6.65 10.26
CA THR A 88 -7.65 -5.46 10.46
C THR A 88 -6.54 -5.39 9.40
N LEU A 89 -5.91 -6.53 9.09
CA LEU A 89 -4.91 -6.63 8.02
C LEU A 89 -5.51 -6.31 6.65
N THR A 90 -6.74 -6.73 6.37
CA THR A 90 -7.41 -6.42 5.09
C THR A 90 -7.68 -4.92 4.95
N ALA A 91 -8.14 -4.28 6.04
CA ALA A 91 -8.33 -2.83 6.08
C ALA A 91 -7.00 -2.09 5.92
N ASP A 92 -5.94 -2.55 6.57
CA ASP A 92 -4.60 -1.98 6.45
C ASP A 92 -4.02 -2.15 5.04
N ILE A 93 -4.18 -3.32 4.41
CA ILE A 93 -3.79 -3.56 3.02
C ILE A 93 -4.54 -2.62 2.08
N ALA A 94 -5.85 -2.44 2.27
CA ALA A 94 -6.64 -1.51 1.46
C ALA A 94 -6.15 -0.06 1.62
N ARG A 95 -5.86 0.36 2.85
CA ARG A 95 -5.29 1.69 3.16
C ARG A 95 -3.93 1.87 2.51
N LEU A 96 -3.03 0.89 2.64
CA LEU A 96 -1.69 0.92 2.06
C LEU A 96 -1.73 0.96 0.53
N LYS A 97 -2.59 0.16 -0.11
CA LYS A 97 -2.79 0.21 -1.56
C LYS A 97 -3.28 1.58 -2.04
N LYS A 98 -4.16 2.23 -1.27
CA LYS A 98 -4.62 3.59 -1.58
C LYS A 98 -3.48 4.60 -1.45
N ALA A 99 -2.69 4.51 -0.37
CA ALA A 99 -1.55 5.40 -0.14
C ALA A 99 -0.47 5.24 -1.24
N ASP A 100 -0.13 4.00 -1.60
CA ASP A 100 0.83 3.69 -2.68
C ASP A 100 0.35 4.24 -4.03
N ARG A 101 -0.94 4.09 -4.36
CA ARG A 101 -1.51 4.68 -5.58
C ARG A 101 -1.37 6.20 -5.61
N THR A 102 -1.66 6.87 -4.49
CA THR A 102 -1.50 8.33 -4.37
C THR A 102 -0.04 8.74 -4.55
N LEU A 103 0.88 8.04 -3.87
CA LEU A 103 2.32 8.34 -3.94
C LEU A 103 2.87 8.16 -5.36
N ARG A 104 2.49 7.09 -6.05
CA ARG A 104 2.87 6.85 -7.46
C ARG A 104 2.34 7.97 -8.37
N SER A 105 1.12 8.44 -8.13
CA SER A 105 0.55 9.54 -8.91
C SER A 105 1.29 10.85 -8.70
N GLN A 106 1.65 11.17 -7.44
CA GLN A 106 2.43 12.36 -7.09
C GLN A 106 3.82 12.29 -7.73
N HIS A 107 4.51 11.16 -7.56
CA HIS A 107 5.84 10.98 -8.13
C HIS A 107 5.84 11.07 -9.66
N ALA A 108 4.81 10.52 -10.33
CA ALA A 108 4.67 10.66 -11.77
C ALA A 108 4.42 12.12 -12.21
N ALA A 109 3.74 12.93 -11.38
CA ALA A 109 3.55 14.35 -11.66
C ALA A 109 4.86 15.13 -11.50
N GLU A 110 5.59 14.91 -10.40
CA GLU A 110 6.90 15.50 -10.15
C GLU A 110 7.90 15.17 -11.27
N GLN A 111 7.95 13.90 -11.71
CA GLN A 111 8.80 13.51 -12.83
C GLN A 111 8.45 14.23 -14.13
N ARG A 112 7.16 14.43 -14.42
CA ARG A 112 6.73 15.17 -15.61
C ARG A 112 7.14 16.64 -15.53
N GLU A 113 6.97 17.27 -14.37
CA GLU A 113 7.38 18.64 -14.14
C GLU A 113 8.90 18.80 -14.26
N ALA A 114 9.68 17.92 -13.62
CA ALA A 114 11.13 17.92 -13.73
C ALA A 114 11.60 17.77 -15.19
N ARG A 115 10.98 16.86 -15.95
CA ARG A 115 11.28 16.68 -17.39
C ARG A 115 10.94 17.92 -18.22
N ALA A 116 9.80 18.56 -17.94
CA ALA A 116 9.42 19.80 -18.62
C ALA A 116 10.41 20.93 -18.34
N THR A 117 10.85 21.07 -17.08
CA THR A 117 11.85 22.05 -16.67
C THR A 117 13.22 21.78 -17.33
N ILE A 118 13.65 20.52 -17.39
CA ILE A 118 14.88 20.14 -18.10
C ILE A 118 14.80 20.51 -19.59
N ALA A 119 13.67 20.23 -20.25
CA ALA A 119 13.46 20.59 -21.65
C ALA A 119 13.48 22.11 -21.87
N ALA A 120 12.86 22.88 -20.97
CA ALA A 120 12.90 24.33 -21.02
C ALA A 120 14.33 24.87 -20.87
N TYR A 121 15.09 24.36 -19.90
CA TYR A 121 16.49 24.76 -19.73
C TYR A 121 17.37 24.36 -20.90
N ALA A 122 17.17 23.19 -21.50
CA ALA A 122 17.89 22.80 -22.71
C ALA A 122 17.65 23.79 -23.87
N ASN A 123 16.39 24.21 -24.07
CA ASN A 123 16.05 25.23 -25.08
C ASN A 123 16.69 26.60 -24.78
N HIS A 124 16.70 27.02 -23.51
CA HIS A 124 17.36 28.25 -23.10
C HIS A 124 18.87 28.21 -23.34
N ILE A 125 19.53 27.11 -22.96
CA ILE A 125 20.96 26.90 -23.21
C ILE A 125 21.24 27.00 -24.71
N GLN A 126 20.47 26.30 -25.54
CA GLN A 126 20.67 26.33 -27.00
C GLN A 126 20.51 27.74 -27.58
N THR A 127 19.51 28.49 -27.12
CA THR A 127 19.27 29.87 -27.56
C THR A 127 20.44 30.78 -27.16
N LEU A 128 20.92 30.67 -25.92
CA LEU A 128 22.06 31.44 -25.42
C LEU A 128 23.36 31.08 -26.14
N SER A 129 23.60 29.80 -26.43
CA SER A 129 24.76 29.35 -27.20
C SER A 129 24.78 29.96 -28.60
N LEU A 130 23.64 29.98 -29.30
CA LEU A 130 23.53 30.63 -30.61
C LEU A 130 23.78 32.13 -30.54
N ARG A 131 23.23 32.81 -29.52
CA ARG A 131 23.43 34.24 -29.33
C ARG A 131 24.89 34.58 -29.04
N ASN A 132 25.55 33.79 -28.19
CA ASN A 132 26.97 33.96 -27.88
C ASN A 132 27.83 33.79 -29.13
N ALA A 133 27.59 32.74 -29.94
CA ALA A 133 28.32 32.55 -31.19
C ALA A 133 28.16 33.74 -32.16
N GLY A 134 26.96 34.31 -32.25
CA GLY A 134 26.71 35.53 -33.04
C GLY A 134 27.50 36.73 -32.51
N LEU A 135 27.47 36.97 -31.20
CA LEU A 135 28.21 38.07 -30.56
C LEU A 135 29.74 37.91 -30.70
N GLU A 136 30.25 36.68 -30.64
CA GLU A 136 31.66 36.37 -30.86
C GLU A 136 32.08 36.68 -32.30
N ALA A 137 31.26 36.31 -33.28
CA ALA A 137 31.49 36.63 -34.69
C ALA A 137 31.48 38.15 -34.92
N GLU A 138 30.48 38.87 -34.41
CA GLU A 138 30.40 40.35 -34.49
C GLU A 138 31.64 41.01 -33.86
N ASN A 139 32.05 40.56 -32.66
CA ASN A 139 33.26 41.07 -32.00
C ASN A 139 34.51 40.81 -32.83
N ALA A 140 34.64 39.64 -33.46
CA ALA A 140 35.77 39.32 -34.32
C ALA A 140 35.83 40.26 -35.54
N THR A 141 34.69 40.50 -36.19
CA THR A 141 34.58 41.44 -37.32
C THR A 141 34.94 42.86 -36.92
N LEU A 142 34.42 43.36 -35.79
CA LEU A 142 34.73 44.70 -35.29
C LEU A 142 36.22 44.85 -34.95
N ARG A 143 36.84 43.83 -34.33
CA ARG A 143 38.27 43.81 -34.02
C ARG A 143 39.14 43.79 -35.28
N GLU A 144 38.70 43.12 -36.34
CA GLU A 144 39.38 43.14 -37.63
C GLU A 144 39.26 44.53 -38.29
N ALA A 145 38.06 45.12 -38.31
CA ALA A 145 37.84 46.47 -38.84
C ALA A 145 38.68 47.54 -38.13
N LEU A 146 38.81 47.46 -36.79
CA LEU A 146 39.67 48.35 -36.01
C LEU A 146 41.17 48.16 -36.34
N ARG A 147 41.61 46.92 -36.60
CA ARG A 147 42.99 46.63 -37.01
C ARG A 147 43.28 47.17 -38.42
N GLN A 148 42.34 47.04 -39.34
CA GLN A 148 42.47 47.52 -40.72
C GLN A 148 42.33 49.04 -40.83
N GLY A 149 41.49 49.66 -40.00
CA GLY A 149 41.31 51.12 -39.91
C GLY A 149 42.37 51.84 -39.10
N GLY A 150 43.50 51.19 -38.78
CA GLY A 150 44.52 51.72 -37.88
C GLY A 150 45.21 52.98 -38.39
N THR A 151 44.68 54.16 -38.07
CA THR A 151 45.45 55.33 -37.59
C THR A 151 44.51 56.27 -36.81
N VAL A 152 44.32 56.05 -35.51
CA VAL A 152 43.92 57.15 -34.62
C VAL A 152 45.22 57.87 -34.28
N ALA A 153 45.55 58.89 -35.08
CA ALA A 153 46.67 59.77 -34.79
C ALA A 153 46.42 60.42 -33.41
N SER A 154 47.31 60.16 -32.46
CA SER A 154 47.38 60.96 -31.23
C SER A 154 47.66 62.40 -31.65
N LEU A 155 46.67 63.29 -31.48
CA LEU A 155 46.87 64.72 -31.68
C LEU A 155 47.99 65.18 -30.72
N PRO A 156 49.01 65.91 -31.21
CA PRO A 156 50.06 66.41 -30.35
C PRO A 156 49.45 67.39 -29.35
N VAL A 157 49.68 67.13 -28.07
CA VAL A 157 49.39 68.10 -27.00
C VAL A 157 50.42 69.21 -27.12
N THR A 158 50.04 70.34 -27.72
CA THR A 158 50.82 71.56 -27.70
C THR A 158 50.74 72.19 -26.30
N ARG A 159 51.91 72.42 -25.70
CA ARG A 159 52.12 73.15 -24.45
C ARG A 159 51.74 74.62 -24.57
#